data_AF-A0A251XNX8-F1
#
_entry.id   AF-A0A251XNX8-F1
#
_cell.length_a   1.000
_cell.length_b   1.000
_cell.length_c   1.000
_cell.angle_alpha   90.00
_cell.angle_beta   90.00
_cell.angle_gamma   90.00
#
_symmetry.space_group_name_H-M   'P 1'
#
loop_
_entity.id
_entity.type
_entity.pdbx_description
1 polymer ?
#
loop_
_entity_poly.entity_id
_entity_poly.type
_entity_poly.pdbx_seq_one_letter_code
_entity_poly.pdbx_strand_id
1 'polypeptide(L)'
;MPASPLRPTRPSRPRRRTRTAIALAIAAVTALTTACAASPADPATSTPVAEPVILPGSAVGQQAQWLLDTVNAEEAVPVQGTGERLAQVMLDAASAEDLAAVLEQVRAGRPWTATAHEEQGGQSVTTIASEAGGTFDMTVAVDDAGLIEGLFFGEPRATASPRRAGRSWRSRPPRSAATCRSRSLAHPAGSWASGSSRCCPTASPRPTRGPSDPS
;
A
#
# COMPACT_ATOMS: atom_id res chain seq x y z
N MET A 1 -52.67 -17.98 -43.85
CA MET A 1 -52.40 -19.39 -43.54
C MET A 1 -52.53 -20.21 -44.82
N PRO A 2 -51.44 -20.82 -45.29
CA PRO A 2 -51.48 -22.24 -45.63
C PRO A 2 -50.36 -23.04 -44.96
N ALA A 3 -50.59 -24.35 -44.88
CA ALA A 3 -49.97 -25.30 -43.99
C ALA A 3 -48.99 -26.25 -44.70
N SER A 4 -48.05 -26.79 -43.89
CA SER A 4 -47.54 -28.18 -43.95
C SER A 4 -46.53 -28.58 -45.04
N PRO A 5 -45.79 -29.71 -44.91
CA PRO A 5 -45.16 -30.29 -43.70
C PRO A 5 -43.85 -31.12 -43.98
N LEU A 6 -43.32 -31.81 -42.95
CA LEU A 6 -42.49 -33.06 -42.96
C LEU A 6 -41.05 -32.98 -43.54
N ARG A 7 -40.01 -33.72 -43.10
CA ARG A 7 -39.84 -34.89 -42.22
C ARG A 7 -38.34 -34.98 -41.79
N PRO A 8 -38.00 -35.87 -40.82
CA PRO A 8 -36.72 -35.95 -40.12
C PRO A 8 -35.76 -37.02 -40.68
N THR A 9 -34.49 -36.97 -40.28
CA THR A 9 -33.61 -38.16 -40.18
C THR A 9 -32.59 -38.03 -39.03
N ARG A 10 -32.83 -38.79 -37.96
CA ARG A 10 -31.82 -39.35 -37.03
C ARG A 10 -31.25 -40.63 -37.68
N PRO A 11 -30.35 -41.41 -37.07
CA PRO A 11 -29.10 -41.18 -36.32
C PRO A 11 -27.90 -41.76 -37.11
N SER A 12 -26.66 -41.67 -36.59
CA SER A 12 -25.67 -42.77 -36.66
C SER A 12 -24.46 -42.51 -35.76
N ARG A 13 -24.35 -43.25 -34.65
CA ARG A 13 -23.07 -43.68 -34.05
C ARG A 13 -23.08 -45.20 -34.16
N PRO A 14 -21.97 -45.86 -34.55
CA PRO A 14 -21.16 -46.50 -33.51
C PRO A 14 -19.65 -46.67 -33.80
N ARG A 15 -18.90 -46.67 -32.69
CA ARG A 15 -17.75 -47.53 -32.27
C ARG A 15 -16.93 -48.30 -33.33
N ARG A 16 -15.59 -48.19 -33.23
CA ARG A 16 -14.60 -49.19 -32.73
C ARG A 16 -13.19 -48.70 -33.08
N ARG A 17 -12.31 -48.44 -32.11
CA ARG A 17 -11.39 -49.36 -31.41
C ARG A 17 -10.32 -50.01 -32.31
N THR A 18 -9.10 -49.50 -32.21
CA THR A 18 -7.81 -50.22 -32.17
C THR A 18 -6.75 -49.18 -31.75
N ARG A 19 -6.31 -49.12 -30.47
CA ARG A 19 -5.28 -49.92 -29.79
C ARG A 19 -3.92 -49.90 -30.49
N THR A 20 -2.91 -49.48 -29.69
CA THR A 20 -1.43 -49.71 -29.68
C THR A 20 -0.65 -48.39 -29.84
N ALA A 21 0.42 -48.09 -29.11
CA ALA A 21 1.13 -48.67 -27.96
C ALA A 21 1.99 -47.53 -27.36
N ILE A 22 1.95 -47.31 -26.05
CA ILE A 22 3.01 -47.65 -25.07
C ILE A 22 4.36 -46.92 -25.28
N ALA A 23 4.65 -46.13 -24.24
CA ALA A 23 5.95 -45.78 -23.65
C ALA A 23 6.90 -44.85 -24.41
N LEU A 24 7.14 -43.68 -23.82
CA LEU A 24 8.48 -43.12 -23.75
C LEU A 24 8.75 -42.50 -22.36
N ALA A 25 9.56 -43.24 -21.61
CA ALA A 25 10.54 -42.81 -20.60
C ALA A 25 10.24 -41.58 -19.71
N ILE A 26 9.83 -41.87 -18.47
CA ILE A 26 10.02 -40.96 -17.33
C ILE A 26 11.50 -41.06 -16.94
N ALA A 27 12.31 -40.09 -17.40
CA ALA A 27 13.68 -39.94 -16.95
C ALA A 27 13.68 -39.23 -15.59
N ALA A 28 14.27 -39.91 -14.61
CA ALA A 28 14.47 -39.46 -13.25
C ALA A 28 15.21 -38.11 -13.20
N VAL A 29 14.60 -37.12 -12.54
CA VAL A 29 15.34 -36.00 -11.95
C VAL A 29 15.48 -36.30 -10.47
N THR A 30 16.72 -36.59 -10.13
CA THR A 30 17.27 -36.86 -8.81
C THR A 30 16.97 -35.77 -7.80
N ALA A 31 16.73 -36.22 -6.57
CA ALA A 31 16.54 -35.48 -5.34
C ALA A 31 17.36 -34.18 -5.23
N LEU A 32 16.66 -33.05 -5.09
CA LEU A 32 17.06 -32.00 -4.16
C LEU A 32 16.17 -32.12 -2.93
N THR A 33 16.50 -33.05 -2.04
CA THR A 33 16.19 -32.88 -0.63
C THR A 33 17.07 -31.76 -0.12
N THR A 34 16.65 -30.51 -0.31
CA THR A 34 17.14 -29.39 0.49
C THR A 34 16.77 -29.74 1.93
N ALA A 35 17.77 -30.25 2.66
CA ALA A 35 17.74 -30.34 4.09
C ALA A 35 17.51 -28.91 4.59
N CYS A 36 16.25 -28.61 4.92
CA CYS A 36 15.91 -27.46 5.73
C CYS A 36 16.50 -27.79 7.09
N ALA A 37 17.75 -27.38 7.30
CA ALA A 37 18.32 -27.28 8.63
C ALA A 37 17.36 -26.35 9.37
N ALA A 38 16.53 -26.94 10.23
CA ALA A 38 15.78 -26.21 11.21
C ALA A 38 16.82 -25.45 12.04
N SER A 39 16.98 -24.17 11.73
CA SER A 39 17.69 -23.25 12.61
C SER A 39 17.11 -23.45 14.00
N PRO A 40 17.95 -23.58 15.05
CA PRO A 40 17.46 -23.56 16.41
C PRO A 40 16.59 -22.32 16.56
N ALA A 41 15.37 -22.52 17.08
CA ALA A 41 14.48 -21.43 17.42
C ALA A 41 15.28 -20.41 18.23
N ASP A 42 15.49 -19.23 17.65
CA ASP A 42 16.03 -18.08 18.34
C ASP A 42 15.23 -17.94 19.65
N PRO A 43 15.88 -17.83 20.82
CA PRO A 43 15.15 -17.61 22.05
C PRO A 43 14.24 -16.40 21.82
N ALA A 44 12.95 -16.58 22.13
CA ALA A 44 11.90 -15.59 21.95
C ALA A 44 12.47 -14.20 22.25
N THR A 45 12.77 -13.46 21.17
CA THR A 45 13.16 -12.06 21.29
C THR A 45 11.93 -11.43 21.88
N SER A 46 11.97 -11.17 23.18
CA SER A 46 10.92 -10.47 23.89
C SER A 46 10.69 -9.22 23.09
N THR A 47 9.52 -9.14 22.43
CA THR A 47 9.19 -8.00 21.59
C THR A 47 9.29 -6.80 22.53
N PRO A 48 10.19 -5.85 22.29
CA PRO A 48 10.35 -4.74 23.21
C PRO A 48 9.00 -4.04 23.29
N VAL A 49 8.40 -4.06 24.49
CA VAL A 49 7.23 -3.26 24.80
C VAL A 49 7.71 -1.83 24.64
N ALA A 50 7.26 -1.18 23.56
CA ALA A 50 7.65 0.19 23.28
C ALA A 50 7.18 1.08 24.43
N GLU A 51 8.09 1.92 24.90
CA GLU A 51 7.84 2.80 26.04
C GLU A 51 6.71 3.80 25.69
N PRO A 52 5.78 4.07 26.62
CA PRO A 52 4.69 5.00 26.37
C PRO A 52 5.21 6.41 26.06
N VAL A 53 4.66 7.04 25.03
CA VAL A 53 4.97 8.42 24.64
C VAL A 53 3.87 9.36 25.13
N ILE A 54 4.26 10.53 25.64
CA ILE A 54 3.35 11.60 26.03
C ILE A 54 2.95 12.41 24.80
N LEU A 55 1.65 12.58 24.57
CA LEU A 55 1.13 13.39 23.47
C LEU A 55 1.25 14.90 23.78
N PRO A 56 1.71 15.73 22.83
CA PRO A 56 1.82 17.17 23.03
C PRO A 56 0.45 17.84 23.27
N GLY A 57 0.46 18.98 23.97
CA GLY A 57 -0.74 19.80 24.21
C GLY A 57 -1.20 20.66 23.02
N SER A 58 -0.76 20.35 21.80
CA SER A 58 -1.21 21.03 20.58
C SER A 58 -2.70 20.77 20.34
N ALA A 59 -3.35 21.48 19.41
CA ALA A 59 -4.76 21.21 19.08
C ALA A 59 -4.95 19.77 18.56
N VAL A 60 -4.07 19.32 17.66
CA VAL A 60 -4.14 17.96 17.10
C VAL A 60 -3.73 16.90 18.12
N GLY A 61 -2.73 17.19 18.97
CA GLY A 61 -2.30 16.30 20.05
C GLY A 61 -3.38 16.10 21.12
N GLN A 62 -4.14 17.15 21.45
CA GLN A 62 -5.30 17.04 22.35
C GLN A 62 -6.41 16.15 21.76
N GLN A 63 -6.67 16.23 20.45
CA GLN A 63 -7.64 15.33 19.82
C GLN A 63 -7.14 13.89 19.75
N ALA A 64 -5.85 13.68 19.47
CA ALA A 64 -5.24 12.35 19.52
C ALA A 64 -5.30 11.75 20.93
N GLN A 65 -5.03 12.55 21.97
CA GLN A 65 -5.17 12.13 23.36
C GLN A 65 -6.61 11.78 23.70
N TRP A 66 -7.56 12.64 23.33
CA TRP A 66 -8.99 12.37 23.55
C TRP A 66 -9.45 11.07 22.88
N LEU A 67 -9.00 10.79 21.64
CA LEU A 67 -9.29 9.55 20.95
C LEU A 67 -8.70 8.35 21.70
N LEU A 68 -7.42 8.42 22.11
CA LEU A 68 -6.75 7.36 22.85
C LEU A 68 -7.46 7.06 24.19
N ASP A 69 -7.88 8.11 24.90
CA ASP A 69 -8.63 7.98 26.15
C ASP A 69 -10.02 7.38 25.89
N THR A 70 -10.71 7.83 24.83
CA THR A 70 -12.03 7.33 24.45
C THR A 70 -11.99 5.84 24.07
N VAL A 71 -10.96 5.40 23.36
CA VAL A 71 -10.80 3.98 23.00
C VAL A 71 -10.26 3.13 24.14
N ASN A 72 -9.87 3.72 25.27
CA ASN A 72 -9.43 3.03 26.48
C ASN A 72 -10.47 3.05 27.62
N ALA A 73 -11.36 4.05 27.66
CA ALA A 73 -12.36 4.25 28.71
C ALA A 73 -13.22 3.01 28.94
N GLU A 74 -13.67 2.74 30.17
CA GLU A 74 -14.51 1.57 30.44
C GLU A 74 -15.92 1.73 29.88
N GLU A 75 -16.42 2.95 29.88
CA GLU A 75 -17.74 3.33 29.40
C GLU A 75 -17.81 3.30 27.87
N ALA A 76 -18.98 2.98 27.32
CA ALA A 76 -19.22 3.00 25.87
C ALA A 76 -18.95 4.38 25.26
N VAL A 77 -18.56 4.40 23.98
CA VAL A 77 -18.28 5.65 23.26
C VAL A 77 -19.52 6.54 23.20
N PRO A 78 -19.49 7.76 23.76
CA PRO A 78 -20.65 8.64 23.78
C PRO A 78 -20.85 9.31 22.42
N VAL A 79 -21.97 9.01 21.73
CA VAL A 79 -22.29 9.57 20.40
C VAL A 79 -22.26 11.11 20.39
N GLN A 80 -22.91 11.74 21.38
CA GLN A 80 -22.96 13.21 21.45
C GLN A 80 -21.56 13.82 21.65
N GLY A 81 -20.77 13.26 22.57
CA GLY A 81 -19.40 13.72 22.81
C GLY A 81 -18.49 13.51 21.61
N THR A 82 -18.68 12.43 20.85
CA THR A 82 -18.00 12.22 19.57
C THR A 82 -18.41 13.26 18.54
N GLY A 83 -19.71 13.57 18.42
CA GLY A 83 -20.22 14.58 17.49
C GLY A 83 -19.66 15.97 17.76
N GLU A 84 -19.52 16.37 19.03
CA GLU A 84 -18.95 17.67 19.44
C GLU A 84 -17.46 17.83 19.07
N ARG A 85 -16.76 16.72 18.81
CA ARG A 85 -15.32 16.69 18.49
C ARG A 85 -15.05 16.70 17.00
N LEU A 86 -16.08 16.50 16.17
CA LEU A 86 -15.96 16.35 14.73
C LEU A 86 -16.31 17.65 14.02
N ALA A 87 -15.51 18.00 13.01
CA ALA A 87 -15.82 19.08 12.10
C ALA A 87 -17.02 18.70 11.22
N GLN A 88 -17.77 19.70 10.74
CA GLN A 88 -18.95 19.45 9.90
C GLN A 88 -18.64 18.61 8.66
N VAL A 89 -17.45 18.78 8.06
CA VAL A 89 -17.00 18.00 6.90
C VAL A 89 -16.92 16.49 7.19
N MET A 90 -16.58 16.11 8.43
CA MET A 90 -16.60 14.71 8.86
C MET A 90 -18.01 14.22 9.10
N LEU A 91 -18.85 15.01 9.75
CA LEU A 91 -20.25 14.68 10.03
C LEU A 91 -21.08 14.52 8.75
N ASP A 92 -20.75 15.26 7.70
CA ASP A 92 -21.35 15.13 6.38
C ASP A 92 -20.92 13.82 5.67
N ALA A 93 -19.73 13.29 6.00
CA ALA A 93 -19.18 12.07 5.42
C ALA A 93 -19.61 10.81 6.17
N ALA A 94 -19.67 10.87 7.50
CA ALA A 94 -20.10 9.79 8.38
C ALA A 94 -20.78 10.38 9.62
N SER A 95 -21.90 9.79 10.03
CA SER A 95 -22.61 10.25 11.22
C SER A 95 -21.77 10.06 12.50
N ALA A 96 -22.10 10.81 13.56
CA ALA A 96 -21.45 10.63 14.85
C ALA A 96 -21.67 9.20 15.39
N GLU A 97 -22.82 8.60 15.09
CA GLU A 97 -23.15 7.21 15.40
C GLU A 97 -22.23 6.22 14.68
N ASP A 98 -21.99 6.42 13.38
CA ASP A 98 -21.11 5.55 12.60
C ASP A 98 -19.67 5.61 13.11
N LEU A 99 -19.18 6.82 13.42
CA LEU A 99 -17.83 7.01 13.97
C LEU A 99 -17.71 6.45 15.39
N ALA A 100 -18.73 6.62 16.23
CA ALA A 100 -18.76 5.98 17.55
C ALA A 100 -18.71 4.45 17.42
N ALA A 101 -19.39 3.86 16.45
CA ALA A 101 -19.35 2.42 16.19
C ALA A 101 -17.97 1.96 15.69
N VAL A 102 -17.24 2.77 14.93
CA VAL A 102 -15.84 2.48 14.55
C VAL A 102 -14.92 2.53 15.78
N LEU A 103 -15.07 3.55 16.63
CA LEU A 103 -14.29 3.65 17.87
C LEU A 103 -14.59 2.47 18.82
N GLU A 104 -15.82 1.97 18.85
CA GLU A 104 -16.16 0.75 19.60
C GLU A 104 -15.48 -0.50 19.07
N GLN A 105 -15.28 -0.61 17.75
CA GLN A 105 -14.50 -1.71 17.18
C GLN A 105 -13.02 -1.61 17.60
N VAL A 106 -12.45 -0.41 17.62
CA VAL A 106 -11.07 -0.19 18.10
C VAL A 106 -10.96 -0.54 19.59
N ARG A 107 -11.97 -0.21 20.40
CA ARG A 107 -12.03 -0.53 21.85
C ARG A 107 -11.95 -2.02 22.17
N ALA A 108 -12.32 -2.89 21.23
CA ALA A 108 -12.19 -4.34 21.42
C ALA A 108 -10.71 -4.77 21.60
N GLY A 109 -9.77 -3.97 21.11
CA GLY A 109 -8.34 -4.19 21.27
C GLY A 109 -7.74 -3.52 22.51
N ARG A 110 -8.50 -3.05 23.49
CA ARG A 110 -7.90 -2.48 24.72
C ARG A 110 -7.03 -3.50 25.48
N PRO A 111 -6.02 -3.04 26.25
CA PRO A 111 -5.59 -1.65 26.42
C PRO A 111 -4.68 -1.16 25.30
N TRP A 112 -4.87 0.10 24.87
CA TRP A 112 -4.06 0.77 23.87
C TRP A 112 -3.04 1.71 24.52
N THR A 113 -1.80 1.66 24.06
CA THR A 113 -0.71 2.56 24.48
C THR A 113 -0.15 3.31 23.29
N ALA A 114 0.03 4.63 23.38
CA ALA A 114 0.76 5.38 22.35
C ALA A 114 2.27 5.13 22.48
N THR A 115 2.92 4.73 21.39
CA THR A 115 4.33 4.32 21.35
C THR A 115 5.19 5.22 20.46
N ALA A 116 4.56 5.99 19.57
CA ALA A 116 5.21 7.00 18.76
C ALA A 116 4.19 8.09 18.40
N HIS A 117 4.68 9.32 18.20
CA HIS A 117 3.84 10.44 17.80
C HIS A 117 4.63 11.44 16.96
N GLU A 118 4.05 11.86 15.85
CA GLU A 118 4.58 12.89 14.97
C GLU A 118 3.47 13.89 14.62
N GLU A 119 3.77 15.18 14.70
CA GLU A 119 2.86 16.26 14.30
C GLU A 119 3.45 17.07 13.14
N GLN A 120 2.58 17.50 12.24
CA GLN A 120 2.88 18.44 11.18
C GLN A 120 1.71 19.41 10.99
N GLY A 121 1.78 20.57 11.65
CA GLY A 121 0.72 21.57 11.60
C GLY A 121 -0.58 21.04 12.22
N GLY A 122 -1.68 21.09 11.47
CA GLY A 122 -2.98 20.56 11.90
C GLY A 122 -3.13 19.04 11.76
N GLN A 123 -2.05 18.29 11.49
CA GLN A 123 -2.10 16.83 11.31
C GLN A 123 -1.15 16.12 12.26
N SER A 124 -1.52 14.92 12.69
CA SER A 124 -0.67 14.04 13.49
C SER A 124 -0.80 12.58 13.08
N VAL A 125 0.24 11.80 13.34
CA VAL A 125 0.25 10.35 13.28
C VAL A 125 0.72 9.84 14.64
N THR A 126 -0.12 9.03 15.28
CA THR A 126 0.18 8.39 16.57
C THR A 126 0.19 6.88 16.38
N THR A 127 1.33 6.24 16.59
CA THR A 127 1.37 4.77 16.64
C THR A 127 0.84 4.31 18.00
N ILE A 128 -0.18 3.46 17.98
CA ILE A 128 -0.79 2.84 19.15
C ILE A 128 -0.55 1.32 19.12
N ALA A 129 -0.32 0.73 20.28
CA ALA A 129 -0.08 -0.69 20.44
C ALA A 129 -0.96 -1.30 21.53
N SER A 130 -1.39 -2.54 21.29
CA SER A 130 -2.09 -3.40 22.22
C SER A 130 -1.64 -4.85 22.02
N GLU A 131 -1.61 -5.61 23.11
CA GLU A 131 -1.40 -7.06 23.04
C GLU A 131 -2.53 -7.79 22.32
N ALA A 132 -3.78 -7.35 22.50
CA ALA A 132 -4.96 -7.97 21.90
C ALA A 132 -5.24 -7.46 20.48
N GLY A 133 -5.00 -6.16 20.26
CA GLY A 133 -5.33 -5.47 19.02
C GLY A 133 -4.17 -5.37 18.01
N GLY A 134 -2.93 -5.63 18.43
CA GLY A 134 -1.74 -5.40 17.60
C GLY A 134 -1.30 -3.94 17.59
N THR A 135 -0.66 -3.49 16.52
CA THR A 135 -0.16 -2.11 16.38
C THR A 135 -0.84 -1.42 15.21
N PHE A 136 -1.24 -0.16 15.38
CA PHE A 136 -1.87 0.66 14.36
C PHE A 136 -1.32 2.08 14.39
N ASP A 137 -1.36 2.77 13.24
CA ASP A 137 -1.22 4.22 13.17
C ASP A 137 -2.61 4.87 13.22
N MET A 138 -2.82 5.73 14.20
CA MET A 138 -3.94 6.65 14.31
C MET A 138 -3.55 8.00 13.71
N THR A 139 -4.12 8.33 12.56
CA THR A 139 -3.92 9.62 11.90
C THR A 139 -5.08 10.55 12.25
N VAL A 140 -4.76 11.77 12.70
CA VAL A 140 -5.74 12.81 13.06
C VAL A 140 -5.40 14.08 12.29
N ALA A 141 -6.42 14.70 11.70
CA ALA A 141 -6.34 16.04 11.12
C ALA A 141 -7.38 16.93 11.79
N VAL A 142 -7.01 18.18 12.11
CA VAL A 142 -7.91 19.18 12.71
C VAL A 142 -8.06 20.40 11.82
N ASP A 143 -9.25 20.99 11.87
CA ASP A 143 -9.56 22.26 11.21
C ASP A 143 -9.05 23.48 12.02
N ASP A 144 -9.32 24.68 11.52
CA ASP A 144 -8.93 25.94 12.18
C ASP A 144 -9.62 26.15 13.55
N ALA A 145 -10.74 25.45 13.82
CA ALA A 145 -11.42 25.45 15.11
C ALA A 145 -10.86 24.39 16.07
N GLY A 146 -9.92 23.55 15.61
CA GLY A 146 -9.35 22.45 16.37
C GLY A 146 -10.26 21.22 16.44
N LEU A 147 -11.30 21.14 15.60
CA LEU A 147 -12.17 19.97 15.48
C LEU A 147 -11.60 18.97 14.50
N ILE A 148 -11.90 17.69 14.70
CA ILE A 148 -11.38 16.60 13.86
C ILE A 148 -12.05 16.68 12.47
N GLU A 149 -11.28 17.03 11.45
CA GLU A 149 -11.70 17.02 10.04
C GLU A 149 -11.24 15.75 9.30
N GLY A 150 -10.38 14.94 9.93
CA GLY A 150 -9.94 13.66 9.39
C GLY A 150 -9.50 12.69 10.49
N LEU A 151 -9.97 11.45 10.39
CA LEU A 151 -9.59 10.35 11.29
C LEU A 151 -9.37 9.08 10.49
N PHE A 152 -8.25 8.39 10.74
CA PHE A 152 -7.95 7.11 10.12
C PHE A 152 -7.15 6.20 11.06
N PHE A 153 -7.51 4.91 11.09
CA PHE A 153 -6.73 3.85 11.72
C PHE A 153 -6.24 2.90 10.63
N GLY A 154 -4.94 2.65 10.59
CA GLY A 154 -4.35 1.74 9.62
C GLY A 154 -3.11 1.03 10.11
N GLU A 155 -2.61 0.10 9.31
CA GLU A 155 -1.35 -0.57 9.61
C GLU A 155 -0.22 0.46 9.79
N PRO A 156 0.69 0.26 10.77
CA PRO A 156 1.80 1.16 10.97
C PRO A 156 2.59 1.29 9.69
N ARG A 157 2.90 2.51 9.27
CA ARG A 157 3.85 2.67 8.17
C ARG A 157 5.16 2.05 8.63
N ALA A 158 5.61 1.04 7.88
CA ALA A 158 6.90 0.44 8.15
C ALA A 158 7.96 1.55 8.19
N THR A 159 8.42 1.89 9.40
CA THR A 159 9.59 2.75 9.57
C THR A 159 10.69 2.03 8.83
N ALA A 160 11.22 2.67 7.79
CA ALA A 160 12.26 2.06 6.98
C ALA A 160 13.35 1.55 7.93
N SER A 161 13.57 0.23 8.00
CA SER A 161 14.63 -0.33 8.83
C SER A 161 15.91 0.47 8.53
N PRO A 162 16.72 0.86 9.53
CA PRO A 162 17.88 1.73 9.31
C PRO A 162 18.84 1.18 8.23
N ARG A 163 18.81 -0.13 7.97
CA ARG A 163 19.55 -0.79 6.87
C ARG A 163 19.09 -0.42 5.44
N ARG A 164 17.94 0.25 5.27
CA ARG A 164 17.38 0.70 3.98
C ARG A 164 17.15 2.22 3.87
N ALA A 165 17.47 3.01 4.90
CA ALA A 165 17.41 4.47 4.82
C ALA A 165 18.48 5.06 3.87
N GLY A 166 19.54 4.32 3.56
CA GLY A 166 20.64 4.78 2.70
C GLY A 166 20.43 4.67 1.18
N ARG A 167 19.32 4.12 0.67
CA ARG A 167 19.15 3.88 -0.79
C ARG A 167 17.73 4.09 -1.35
N SER A 168 16.86 4.89 -0.76
CA SER A 168 15.51 5.09 -1.31
C SER A 168 15.27 6.45 -2.00
N TRP A 169 16.20 7.40 -1.94
CA TRP A 169 15.99 8.74 -2.49
C TRP A 169 16.72 9.02 -3.81
N ARG A 170 17.62 8.13 -4.24
CA ARG A 170 18.41 8.30 -5.47
C ARG A 170 17.93 7.41 -6.63
N SER A 171 16.62 7.15 -6.69
CA SER A 171 16.01 6.39 -7.80
C SER A 171 14.56 6.80 -8.04
N ARG A 172 14.34 8.08 -8.37
CA ARG A 172 13.20 8.46 -9.19
C ARG A 172 13.76 9.05 -10.50
N PRO A 173 13.78 8.28 -11.60
CA PRO A 173 13.93 8.91 -12.90
C PRO A 173 12.74 9.87 -13.10
N PRO A 174 12.94 11.06 -13.71
CA PRO A 174 11.84 11.96 -14.00
C PRO A 174 10.80 11.22 -14.87
N ARG A 175 9.58 11.11 -14.35
CA ARG A 175 8.41 10.68 -15.14
C ARG A 175 8.12 11.78 -16.15
N SER A 176 8.74 11.69 -17.31
CA SER A 176 8.37 12.43 -18.51
C SER A 176 8.77 11.60 -19.72
N ALA A 177 8.05 10.50 -19.93
CA ALA A 177 7.96 9.88 -21.24
C ALA A 177 6.50 10.02 -21.68
N ALA A 178 6.22 11.13 -22.35
CA ALA A 178 5.03 11.25 -23.17
C ALA A 178 5.02 10.06 -24.13
N THR A 179 3.92 9.30 -24.12
CA THR A 179 3.68 8.19 -25.03
C THR A 179 3.61 8.72 -26.46
N CYS A 180 4.71 8.64 -27.21
CA CYS A 180 4.67 8.80 -28.67
C CYS A 180 3.92 7.60 -29.27
N ARG A 181 2.60 7.75 -29.42
CA ARG A 181 1.78 6.91 -30.29
C ARG A 181 2.28 7.06 -31.73
N SER A 182 2.86 6.00 -32.28
CA SER A 182 3.14 5.91 -33.71
C SER A 182 1.82 5.77 -34.47
N ARG A 183 1.47 6.79 -35.29
CA ARG A 183 0.38 6.71 -36.25
C ARG A 183 1.02 6.74 -37.64
N SER A 184 1.35 5.56 -38.16
CA SER A 184 1.77 5.38 -39.55
C SER A 184 0.59 5.67 -40.48
N LEU A 185 0.65 6.76 -41.23
CA LEU A 185 -0.13 6.93 -42.46
C LEU A 185 0.85 6.84 -43.63
N ALA A 186 0.65 5.81 -44.45
CA ALA A 186 1.35 5.60 -45.69
C ALA A 186 0.88 6.61 -46.75
N HIS A 187 1.83 7.11 -47.56
CA HIS A 187 1.71 7.43 -49.00
C HIS A 187 3.14 7.68 -49.56
N PRO A 188 3.36 7.61 -50.90
CA PRO A 188 4.45 6.82 -51.45
C PRO A 188 5.47 7.62 -52.26
N ALA A 189 6.53 6.90 -52.62
CA ALA A 189 7.42 7.07 -53.76
C ALA A 189 8.23 8.38 -53.86
N GLY A 190 9.51 8.27 -53.51
CA GLY A 190 10.56 9.12 -54.06
C GLY A 190 11.57 9.56 -53.02
N SER A 191 12.86 9.38 -53.35
CA SER A 191 14.04 9.92 -52.66
C SER A 191 14.60 9.12 -51.50
N TRP A 192 15.68 8.39 -51.80
CA TRP A 192 16.61 7.82 -50.85
C TRP A 192 17.49 8.93 -50.26
N ALA A 193 17.38 9.17 -48.96
CA ALA A 193 18.46 9.75 -48.18
C ALA A 193 18.38 9.17 -46.76
N SER A 194 19.44 8.45 -46.37
CA SER A 194 19.61 7.88 -45.03
C SER A 194 19.57 8.97 -43.96
N GLY A 195 18.43 9.12 -43.28
CA GLY A 195 18.30 9.91 -42.05
C GLY A 195 18.01 8.99 -40.88
N SER A 196 19.06 8.49 -40.23
CA SER A 196 18.93 7.65 -39.04
C SER A 196 18.46 8.47 -37.85
N SER A 197 17.20 8.26 -37.48
CA SER A 197 16.60 8.63 -36.19
C SER A 197 17.41 8.07 -35.02
N ARG A 198 18.09 8.94 -34.26
CA ARG A 198 18.50 8.65 -32.87
C ARG A 198 18.41 9.92 -32.04
N CYS A 199 17.26 10.13 -31.40
CA CYS A 199 17.16 11.00 -30.24
C CYS A 199 17.56 10.19 -29.00
N CYS A 200 18.82 10.33 -28.59
CA CYS A 200 19.32 10.01 -27.25
C CYS A 200 20.30 11.13 -26.89
N PRO A 201 20.16 11.85 -25.77
CA PRO A 201 21.15 12.84 -25.38
C PRO A 201 22.35 12.15 -24.72
N THR A 202 23.53 12.33 -25.34
CA THR A 202 24.83 11.94 -24.79
C THR A 202 25.24 12.96 -23.71
N ALA A 203 25.42 12.53 -22.47
CA ALA A 203 25.99 13.34 -21.40
C ALA A 203 27.52 13.39 -21.54
N SER A 204 28.09 14.58 -21.80
CA SER A 204 29.55 14.82 -21.84
C SER A 204 30.08 15.23 -20.45
N PRO A 205 31.21 14.69 -19.97
CA PRO A 205 31.90 15.22 -18.80
C PRO A 205 32.83 16.39 -19.18
N ARG A 206 32.79 17.47 -18.39
CA ARG A 206 33.73 18.61 -18.47
C ARG A 206 35.14 18.20 -17.98
N PRO A 207 36.24 18.62 -18.63
CA PRO A 207 37.57 18.52 -18.07
C PRO A 207 37.89 19.72 -17.18
N THR A 208 38.38 19.47 -15.96
CA THR A 208 39.02 20.47 -15.09
C THR A 208 40.43 20.75 -15.58
N ARG A 209 40.72 22.01 -15.91
CA ARG A 209 42.05 22.52 -16.26
C ARG A 209 42.53 23.39 -15.09
N GLY A 210 43.57 22.97 -14.37
CA GLY A 210 44.51 23.90 -13.71
C GLY A 210 45.69 24.18 -14.66
N PRO A 211 46.81 24.79 -14.23
CA PRO A 211 47.08 25.64 -13.05
C PRO A 211 47.66 27.02 -13.45
N SER A 212 47.93 27.93 -12.48
CA SER A 212 49.15 28.79 -12.35
C SER A 212 48.94 29.98 -11.39
N ASP A 213 49.72 29.96 -10.29
CA ASP A 213 50.39 30.99 -9.47
C ASP A 213 50.49 32.47 -9.94
N PRO A 214 51.12 33.41 -9.18
CA PRO A 214 51.31 33.58 -7.72
C PRO A 214 51.08 35.05 -7.24
N SER A 215 51.05 35.30 -5.92
CA SER A 215 51.66 36.44 -5.20
C SER A 215 51.41 36.34 -3.70
#